data_AF-A0A852TTI4-F1
#
_entry.id   AF-A0A852TTI4-F1
#
_cell.length_a   1.000
_cell.length_b   1.000
_cell.length_c   1.000
_cell.angle_alpha   90.00
_cell.angle_beta   90.00
_cell.angle_gamma   90.00
#
_symmetry.space_group_name_H-M   'P 1'
#
loop_
_entity.id
_entity.type
_entity.pdbx_description
1 polymer ?
#
loop_
_entity_poly.entity_id
_entity_poly.type
_entity_poly.pdbx_seq_one_letter_code
_entity_poly.pdbx_strand_id
1 'polypeptide(L)' 'MDLVIVCPDCHGTGYRVAVFAYAGSDTTGEMMVPRECRGCDGAGRVTTSGWSCL' A
#
# COMPACT_ATOMS: atom_id res chain seq x y z
N MET A 1 9.30 -2.01 -24.34
CA MET A 1 8.14 -2.73 -23.81
C MET A 1 8.02 -2.33 -22.35
N ASP A 2 6.84 -1.90 -21.92
CA ASP A 2 6.59 -1.55 -20.53
C ASP A 2 6.00 -2.77 -19.80
N LEU A 3 6.52 -3.07 -18.61
CA LEU A 3 5.97 -4.11 -17.75
C LEU A 3 5.16 -3.45 -16.63
N VAL A 4 4.03 -4.07 -16.31
CA VAL A 4 3.25 -3.72 -15.13
C VAL A 4 3.50 -4.79 -14.08
N ILE A 5 4.12 -4.40 -12.97
CA ILE A 5 4.39 -5.32 -11.86
C ILE A 5 3.55 -4.95 -10.64
N VAL A 6 3.28 -5.93 -9.79
CA VAL A 6 2.65 -5.70 -8.49
C VAL A 6 3.54 -4.78 -7.67
N CYS A 7 2.95 -3.74 -7.08
CA CYS A 7 3.71 -2.82 -6.24
C CYS A 7 4.28 -3.58 -5.04
N PRO A 8 5.61 -3.58 -4.82
CA PRO A 8 6.22 -4.33 -3.72
C PRO A 8 5.86 -3.75 -2.35
N ASP A 9 5.46 -2.47 -2.26
CA ASP A 9 5.17 -1.80 -1.00
C ASP A 9 3.80 -2.12 -0.41
N CYS A 10 2.80 -2.31 -1.28
CA CYS A 10 1.43 -2.64 -0.87
C CYS A 10 0.96 -4.01 -1.38
N HIS A 11 1.83 -4.77 -2.04
CA HIS A 11 1.52 -6.10 -2.56
C HIS A 11 0.22 -6.17 -3.36
N GLY A 12 -0.06 -5.16 -4.19
CA GLY A 12 -1.24 -5.14 -5.06
C GLY A 12 -2.47 -4.46 -4.51
N THR A 13 -2.53 -4.12 -3.22
CA THR A 13 -3.76 -3.59 -2.61
C THR A 13 -4.02 -2.13 -2.93
N GLY A 14 -2.99 -1.35 -3.26
CA GLY A 14 -3.07 0.11 -3.39
C GLY A 14 -3.08 0.85 -2.04
N TYR A 15 -3.10 0.13 -0.91
CA TYR A 15 -3.19 0.72 0.43
C TYR A 15 -2.18 0.12 1.40
N ARG A 16 -1.73 0.92 2.36
CA ARG A 16 -1.05 0.48 3.58
C ARG A 16 -1.94 0.78 4.77
N VAL A 17 -2.06 -0.16 5.69
CA VAL A 17 -2.93 -0.02 6.86
C VAL A 17 -2.10 0.48 8.03
N ALA A 18 -2.51 1.60 8.63
CA ALA A 18 -2.02 2.05 9.92
C ALA A 18 -3.03 1.62 11.00
N VAL A 19 -2.53 1.04 12.10
CA VAL A 19 -3.37 0.65 13.24
C VAL A 19 -3.12 1.65 14.36
N PHE A 20 -4.19 2.28 14.84
CA PHE A 20 -4.14 3.19 15.98
C PHE A 20 -4.87 2.54 17.14
N ALA A 21 -4.13 2.26 18.21
CA ALA A 21 -4.73 1.85 19.47
C ALA A 21 -5.06 3.09 20.31
N TYR A 22 -6.20 3.06 20.99
CA TYR A 22 -6.57 4.07 21.97
C TYR A 22 -7.13 3.41 23.23
N ALA A 23 -6.83 4.02 24.36
CA ALA A 23 -7.29 3.59 25.67
C ALA A 23 -7.94 4.79 26.38
N GLY A 24 -9.16 4.60 26.86
CA GLY A 24 -9.88 5.50 27.74
C GLY A 24 -10.21 4.82 29.08
N SER A 25 -10.81 5.57 30.00
CA SER A 25 -11.18 5.08 31.34
C SER A 25 -12.09 3.85 31.29
N ASP A 26 -12.99 3.78 30.31
CA ASP A 26 -14.07 2.78 30.24
C ASP A 26 -13.98 1.88 29.00
N THR A 27 -13.01 2.11 28.11
CA THR A 27 -12.89 1.34 26.87
C THR A 27 -11.48 1.36 26.29
N THR A 28 -11.13 0.29 25.60
CA THR A 28 -9.97 0.19 24.71
C THR A 28 -10.45 -0.17 23.33
N GLY A 29 -9.87 0.41 22.30
CA GLY A 29 -10.23 0.12 20.92
C GLY A 29 -9.05 0.26 19.97
N GLU A 30 -9.23 -0.32 18.80
CA GLU A 30 -8.29 -0.22 17.69
C GLU A 30 -9.03 0.34 16.48
N MET A 31 -8.37 1.24 15.75
CA MET A 31 -8.86 1.78 14.49
C MET A 31 -7.87 1.45 13.37
N MET A 32 -8.36 0.74 12.34
CA MET A 32 -7.59 0.48 11.12
C MET A 32 -7.85 1.61 10.12
N VAL A 33 -6.80 2.36 9.79
CA VAL A 33 -6.88 3.48 8.84
C VAL A 33 -6.10 3.12 7.58
N PRO A 34 -6.77 2.81 6.47
CA PRO A 34 -6.10 2.63 5.19
C PRO A 34 -5.55 3.98 4.71
N ARG A 35 -4.30 3.97 4.27
CA ARG A 35 -3.63 5.09 3.61
C ARG A 35 -3.21 4.63 2.23
N GLU A 36 -3.39 5.52 1.26
CA GLU A 36 -2.95 5.27 -0.10
C GLU A 36 -1.45 4.93 -0.14
N CYS A 37 -1.10 3.88 -0.90
CA CYS A 37 0.28 3.47 -1.05
C CYS A 37 1.02 4.42 -1.99
N ARG A 38 1.90 5.25 -1.43
CA ARG A 38 2.74 6.19 -2.18
C ARG A 38 3.68 5.53 -3.19
N GLY A 39 4.07 4.28 -2.97
CA GLY A 39 4.95 3.56 -3.90
C GLY A 39 4.29 3.24 -5.25
N CYS A 40 2.97 3.37 -5.35
CA CYS A 40 2.22 3.13 -6.58
C CYS A 40 1.04 4.09 -6.79
N ASP A 41 1.02 5.23 -6.07
CA ASP A 41 -0.07 6.21 -6.12
C ASP A 41 -1.47 5.55 -6.07
N GLY A 42 -1.63 4.62 -5.13
CA GLY A 42 -2.90 3.92 -4.91
C GLY A 42 -3.28 2.88 -5.96
N ALA A 43 -2.51 2.73 -7.04
CA ALA A 43 -2.85 1.82 -8.15
C ALA A 43 -2.63 0.33 -7.85
N GLY A 44 -1.86 0.01 -6.80
CA GLY A 44 -1.46 -1.36 -6.46
C GLY A 44 -0.41 -1.96 -7.39
N ARG A 45 -0.05 -1.26 -8.47
CA ARG A 45 0.91 -1.71 -9.48
C ARG A 45 1.79 -0.55 -9.91
N VAL A 46 2.99 -0.85 -10.37
CA VAL A 46 3.91 0.14 -10.94
C VAL A 46 4.25 -0.24 -12.38
N THR A 47 4.30 0.78 -13.25
CA THR A 47 4.81 0.64 -14.60
C THR A 47 6.32 0.79 -14.57
N THR A 48 7.02 -0.17 -15.16
CA THR A 48 8.47 -0.12 -15.31
C THR A 48 8.83 -0.21 -16.79
N SER A 49 9.51 0.82 -17.28
CA SER A 49 10.13 0.83 -18.60
C SER A 49 11.52 0.17 -18.55
N GLY A 50 12.05 -0.27 -19.69
CA GLY A 50 13.46 -0.68 -19.81
C GLY A 50 13.77 -2.17 -19.58
N TRP A 51 12.77 -3.01 -19.35
CA TRP A 51 12.91 -4.47 -19.33
C TRP A 51 12.95 -5.08 -20.74
N SER A 52 13.62 -4.40 -21.68
CA SER A 52 13.90 -5.01 -22.98
C SER A 52 15.14 -5.89 -22.86
N CYS A 53 14.94 -7.16 -23.22
CA CYS A 53 15.88 -8.28 -23.19
C CYS A 53 17.33 -7.93 -23.54
N LEU A 54 18.27 -8.45 -22.73
CA LEU A 54 19.56 -8.95 -23.20
C LEU A 54 19.34 -10.30 -23.90
#